data_AF-A0A0S4J251-F1
#
_entry.id   AF-A0A0S4J251-F1
#
_cell.length_a   1.000
_cell.length_b   1.000
_cell.length_c   1.000
_cell.angle_alpha   90.00
_cell.angle_beta   90.00
_cell.angle_gamma   90.00
#
_symmetry.space_group_name_H-M   'P 1'
#
loop_
_entity.id
_entity.type
_entity.pdbx_description
1 polymer ?
#
loop_
_entity_poly.entity_id
_entity_poly.type
_entity_poly.pdbx_seq_one_letter_code
_entity_poly.pdbx_strand_id
1 'polypeptide(L)'
;EEAYDKLQSELKKVKSFLPQSVLKQLEQQDDDEDVDDDDEGTIHNATTGSFSSASTAQRRKSRHSYSDRGHVTDSSRRSGSTHGTQGTKHSRTSEERRQAIERGRTLNTSSGLASRMCTVVMTNMDGLHRHLKSPHELAGLHTRVMGVIAAQVDECKGVLDAFHGDRFTLTFNSSTNCASHCTKAAQFVLQVTAAL
;
A
#
# COMPACT_ATOMS: atom_id res chain seq x y z
N GLU A 1 -17.58 -41.03 14.84
CA GLU A 1 -18.06 -39.91 15.67
C GLU A 1 -16.90 -39.09 16.23
N GLU A 2 -16.02 -39.65 17.05
CA GLU A 2 -14.95 -38.91 17.75
C GLU A 2 -14.03 -38.04 16.85
N ALA A 3 -13.69 -38.51 15.64
CA ALA A 3 -12.88 -37.75 14.69
C ALA A 3 -13.60 -36.52 14.11
N TYR A 4 -14.92 -36.60 13.95
CA TYR A 4 -15.75 -35.52 13.43
C TYR A 4 -15.92 -34.41 14.48
N ASP A 5 -16.16 -34.80 15.74
CA ASP A 5 -16.28 -33.85 16.85
C ASP A 5 -14.97 -33.10 17.10
N LYS A 6 -13.84 -33.82 16.99
CA LYS A 6 -12.52 -33.20 17.09
C LYS A 6 -12.29 -32.18 15.97
N LEU A 7 -12.64 -32.53 14.73
CA LEU A 7 -12.52 -31.62 13.59
C LEU A 7 -13.39 -30.36 13.79
N GLN A 8 -14.64 -30.52 14.21
CA GLN A 8 -15.55 -29.40 14.50
C GLN A 8 -15.01 -28.49 15.61
N SER A 9 -14.41 -29.06 16.66
CA SER A 9 -13.84 -28.28 17.76
C SER A 9 -12.64 -27.43 17.33
N GLU A 10 -11.76 -27.97 16.48
CA GLU A 10 -10.63 -27.23 15.91
C GLU A 10 -11.11 -26.15 14.94
N LEU A 11 -12.12 -26.44 14.13
CA LEU A 11 -12.71 -25.47 13.19
C LEU A 11 -13.33 -24.28 13.94
N LYS A 12 -14.06 -24.56 15.03
CA LYS A 12 -14.61 -23.51 15.92
C LYS A 12 -13.50 -22.67 16.56
N LYS A 13 -12.39 -23.30 16.95
CA LYS A 13 -11.23 -22.62 17.52
C LYS A 13 -10.57 -21.70 16.49
N VAL A 14 -10.34 -22.17 15.26
CA VAL A 14 -9.79 -21.35 14.17
C VAL A 14 -10.71 -20.18 13.82
N LYS A 15 -12.04 -20.39 13.74
CA LYS A 15 -13.01 -19.31 13.51
C LYS A 15 -12.94 -18.21 14.57
N SER A 16 -12.61 -18.55 15.82
CA SER A 16 -12.51 -17.55 16.90
C SER A 16 -11.32 -16.58 16.79
N PHE A 17 -10.30 -16.92 16.00
CA PHE A 17 -9.14 -16.06 15.73
C PHE A 17 -9.34 -15.14 14.52
N LEU A 18 -10.45 -15.30 13.78
CA LEU A 18 -10.75 -14.46 12.63
C LEU A 18 -11.50 -13.19 13.04
N PRO A 19 -11.17 -12.02 12.47
CA PRO A 19 -11.95 -10.81 12.66
C PRO A 19 -13.41 -11.01 12.21
N GLN A 20 -14.36 -10.40 12.94
CA GLN A 20 -15.79 -10.46 12.64
C GLN A 20 -16.13 -10.02 11.20
N SER A 21 -15.33 -9.12 10.62
CA SER A 21 -15.48 -8.70 9.21
C SER A 21 -15.20 -9.82 8.21
N VAL A 22 -14.29 -10.74 8.53
CA VAL A 22 -13.93 -11.89 7.67
C VAL A 22 -14.97 -12.99 7.81
N LEU A 23 -15.44 -13.25 9.03
CA LEU A 23 -16.52 -14.22 9.28
C LEU A 23 -17.79 -13.87 8.51
N LYS A 24 -18.16 -12.57 8.49
CA LYS A 24 -19.34 -12.09 7.76
C LYS A 24 -19.22 -12.21 6.23
N GLN A 25 -18.02 -12.17 5.67
CA GLN A 25 -17.79 -12.38 4.23
C GLN A 25 -17.93 -13.85 3.85
N LEU A 26 -17.48 -14.76 4.72
CA LEU A 26 -17.61 -16.21 4.50
C LEU A 26 -19.08 -16.64 4.57
N GLU A 27 -19.84 -16.13 5.55
CA GLU A 27 -21.30 -16.39 5.64
C GLU A 27 -22.06 -15.89 4.39
N GLN A 28 -21.66 -14.75 3.81
CA GLN A 28 -22.27 -14.25 2.56
C GLN A 28 -21.88 -15.06 1.33
N GLN A 29 -20.75 -15.76 1.35
CA GLN A 29 -20.28 -16.55 0.22
C GLN A 29 -20.96 -17.94 0.18
N ASP A 30 -21.30 -18.49 1.34
CA ASP A 30 -22.00 -19.78 1.45
C ASP A 30 -23.50 -19.67 1.10
N ASP A 31 -24.12 -18.49 1.25
CA ASP A 31 -25.54 -18.24 0.93
C ASP A 31 -25.82 -18.01 -0.58
N ASP A 32 -24.80 -17.78 -1.41
CA ASP A 32 -24.92 -17.47 -2.85
C ASP A 32 -24.70 -18.69 -3.77
N GLU A 33 -24.40 -19.90 -3.24
CA GLU A 33 -24.15 -21.12 -4.05
C GLU A 33 -25.40 -21.99 -4.32
N ASP A 34 -26.59 -21.59 -3.86
CA ASP A 34 -27.83 -22.40 -3.95
C ASP A 34 -28.85 -21.92 -5.01
N VAL A 35 -28.45 -21.16 -6.04
CA VAL A 35 -29.40 -20.66 -7.05
C VAL A 35 -28.87 -20.79 -8.50
N ASP A 36 -29.62 -21.60 -9.27
CA ASP A 36 -29.68 -21.75 -10.74
C ASP A 36 -28.57 -22.60 -11.41
N ASP A 37 -28.85 -23.56 -12.30
CA ASP A 37 -30.08 -24.18 -12.79
C ASP A 37 -29.61 -25.36 -13.68
N ASP A 38 -30.40 -26.42 -13.74
CA ASP A 38 -30.27 -27.48 -14.73
C ASP A 38 -30.41 -26.89 -16.16
N ASP A 39 -29.33 -26.77 -16.93
CA ASP A 39 -29.42 -26.69 -18.39
C ASP A 39 -28.56 -27.78 -19.06
N GLU A 40 -29.25 -28.89 -19.29
CA GLU A 40 -28.85 -30.04 -20.08
C GLU A 40 -28.91 -29.67 -21.57
N GLY A 41 -27.77 -29.32 -22.19
CA GLY A 41 -27.80 -28.70 -23.52
C GLY A 41 -26.60 -28.91 -24.45
N THR A 42 -26.47 -30.13 -25.00
CA THR A 42 -25.98 -30.43 -26.37
C THR A 42 -24.48 -30.28 -26.70
N ILE A 43 -23.86 -31.43 -26.94
CA ILE A 43 -22.56 -31.62 -27.59
C ILE A 43 -22.72 -31.44 -29.11
N HIS A 44 -22.12 -30.39 -29.70
CA HIS A 44 -21.87 -30.34 -31.14
C HIS A 44 -20.37 -30.38 -31.46
N ASN A 45 -20.02 -31.51 -32.07
CA ASN A 45 -18.74 -31.87 -32.68
C ASN A 45 -18.55 -31.17 -34.05
N ALA A 46 -17.28 -31.12 -34.47
CA ALA A 46 -16.76 -30.95 -35.84
C ALA A 46 -16.33 -29.56 -36.35
N THR A 47 -15.01 -29.41 -36.41
CA THR A 47 -14.16 -29.22 -37.62
C THR A 47 -14.41 -28.06 -38.60
N THR A 48 -13.29 -27.48 -39.04
CA THR A 48 -13.00 -26.69 -40.26
C THR A 48 -13.16 -25.16 -40.21
N GLY A 49 -12.06 -24.47 -40.54
CA GLY A 49 -12.06 -23.05 -40.87
C GLY A 49 -10.67 -22.43 -40.76
N SER A 50 -9.93 -22.45 -41.86
CA SER A 50 -8.65 -21.76 -42.05
C SER A 50 -8.89 -20.25 -42.20
N PHE A 51 -7.94 -19.53 -42.81
CA PHE A 51 -8.01 -18.14 -43.34
C PHE A 51 -7.62 -16.98 -42.40
N SER A 52 -6.31 -16.68 -42.41
CA SER A 52 -5.70 -15.44 -42.92
C SER A 52 -6.32 -14.06 -42.60
N SER A 53 -5.52 -13.14 -42.04
CA SER A 53 -5.22 -11.78 -42.56
C SER A 53 -4.60 -10.91 -41.43
N ALA A 54 -3.31 -10.57 -41.48
CA ALA A 54 -2.68 -9.50 -42.26
C ALA A 54 -2.87 -8.07 -41.68
N SER A 55 -1.81 -7.60 -41.02
CA SER A 55 -1.09 -6.32 -41.23
C SER A 55 -1.71 -4.94 -40.94
N THR A 56 -0.79 -4.05 -40.50
CA THR A 56 -0.67 -2.58 -40.75
C THR A 56 -0.91 -1.72 -39.50
N ALA A 57 0.12 -1.28 -38.75
CA ALA A 57 1.08 -0.19 -38.99
C ALA A 57 0.49 1.24 -38.91
N GLN A 58 1.06 2.08 -38.03
CA GLN A 58 1.40 3.53 -38.20
C GLN A 58 1.71 4.14 -36.81
N ARG A 59 2.97 4.45 -36.43
CA ARG A 59 3.82 5.63 -36.75
C ARG A 59 3.15 7.00 -36.58
N ARG A 60 3.67 7.78 -35.61
CA ARG A 60 4.02 9.24 -35.61
C ARG A 60 4.46 9.60 -34.17
N LYS A 61 5.65 10.11 -33.80
CA LYS A 61 6.67 11.07 -34.30
C LYS A 61 6.21 12.54 -34.40
N SER A 62 6.61 13.35 -33.41
CA SER A 62 6.70 14.83 -33.39
C SER A 62 7.33 15.22 -32.03
N ARG A 63 8.61 15.59 -31.83
CA ARG A 63 9.51 16.68 -32.29
C ARG A 63 9.15 18.11 -31.85
N HIS A 64 10.00 18.64 -30.96
CA HIS A 64 10.53 20.01 -30.79
C HIS A 64 9.63 21.26 -30.86
N SER A 65 9.77 22.15 -29.88
CA SER A 65 10.32 23.51 -30.14
C SER A 65 10.73 24.24 -28.84
N TYR A 66 11.67 25.16 -29.04
CA TYR A 66 12.33 26.08 -28.09
C TYR A 66 11.54 27.41 -27.98
N SER A 67 12.05 28.32 -27.13
CA SER A 67 11.70 29.76 -26.92
C SER A 67 10.90 30.00 -25.61
N ASP A 68 11.04 31.10 -24.85
CA ASP A 68 11.71 32.38 -25.06
C ASP A 68 11.91 33.10 -23.70
N ARG A 69 12.75 34.14 -23.71
CA ARG A 69 13.13 35.07 -22.65
C ARG A 69 12.07 36.13 -22.31
N GLY A 70 12.25 36.76 -21.14
CA GLY A 70 11.84 38.15 -20.82
C GLY A 70 10.50 38.26 -20.07
N HIS A 71 10.18 39.30 -19.31
CA HIS A 71 10.82 40.55 -18.89
C HIS A 71 9.91 41.16 -17.80
N VAL A 72 10.51 41.93 -16.89
CA VAL A 72 9.99 42.82 -15.83
C VAL A 72 8.72 43.64 -16.16
N THR A 73 7.83 43.84 -15.15
CA THR A 73 7.13 45.10 -14.71
C THR A 73 6.13 44.71 -13.60
N ASP A 74 6.30 45.11 -12.33
CA ASP A 74 5.91 46.39 -11.70
C ASP A 74 4.53 46.93 -12.11
N SER A 75 3.54 46.84 -11.19
CA SER A 75 2.58 47.92 -10.93
C SER A 75 1.62 47.57 -9.77
N SER A 76 1.86 48.22 -8.64
CA SER A 76 0.90 48.96 -7.80
C SER A 76 -0.63 48.71 -7.88
N ARG A 77 -1.22 48.63 -6.66
CA ARG A 77 -2.45 49.32 -6.20
C ARG A 77 -3.79 48.99 -6.91
N ARG A 78 -4.74 48.42 -6.14
CA ARG A 78 -6.03 49.07 -5.85
C ARG A 78 -6.87 48.36 -4.80
N SER A 79 -7.37 49.17 -3.88
CA SER A 79 -8.36 48.89 -2.86
C SER A 79 -9.80 48.95 -3.42
N GLY A 80 -10.73 48.34 -2.69
CA GLY A 80 -12.18 48.51 -2.80
C GLY A 80 -12.85 47.34 -3.52
N SER A 81 -14.08 46.94 -3.25
CA SER A 81 -15.13 47.39 -2.33
C SER A 81 -16.33 46.44 -2.58
N THR A 82 -17.07 46.12 -1.52
CA THR A 82 -18.54 45.89 -1.47
C THR A 82 -19.25 44.77 -2.28
N HIS A 83 -20.01 43.99 -1.49
CA HIS A 83 -21.40 43.56 -1.68
C HIS A 83 -21.83 42.73 -2.91
N GLY A 84 -22.22 41.47 -2.62
CA GLY A 84 -23.63 41.05 -2.69
C GLY A 84 -24.12 40.41 -3.99
N THR A 85 -24.47 39.12 -3.93
CA THR A 85 -25.57 38.45 -4.68
C THR A 85 -25.73 37.04 -4.11
N GLN A 86 -26.75 36.76 -3.30
CA GLN A 86 -28.04 36.18 -3.72
C GLN A 86 -27.93 34.94 -4.62
N GLY A 87 -28.21 33.78 -4.01
CA GLY A 87 -29.23 32.85 -4.52
C GLY A 87 -28.88 31.97 -5.71
N THR A 88 -28.43 30.74 -5.43
CA THR A 88 -28.74 29.58 -6.28
C THR A 88 -29.08 28.38 -5.40
N LYS A 89 -30.38 28.21 -5.12
CA LYS A 89 -30.94 26.96 -4.60
C LYS A 89 -30.95 25.95 -5.75
N HIS A 90 -29.82 25.25 -5.97
CA HIS A 90 -29.83 24.08 -6.84
C HIS A 90 -30.34 22.88 -6.05
N SER A 91 -31.56 22.48 -6.42
CA SER A 91 -32.13 21.16 -6.17
C SER A 91 -31.15 20.10 -6.68
N ARG A 92 -30.40 19.49 -5.75
CA ARG A 92 -29.58 18.32 -6.05
C ARG A 92 -30.51 17.13 -6.17
N THR A 93 -30.50 16.51 -7.33
CA THR A 93 -31.25 15.31 -7.68
C THR A 93 -30.95 14.18 -6.68
N SER A 94 -31.94 13.34 -6.38
CA SER A 94 -31.85 12.34 -5.31
C SER A 94 -30.80 11.24 -5.56
N GLU A 95 -30.27 11.12 -6.78
CA GLU A 95 -29.17 10.22 -7.14
C GLU A 95 -27.81 10.63 -6.53
N GLU A 96 -27.47 11.92 -6.50
CA GLU A 96 -26.23 12.37 -5.84
C GLU A 96 -26.25 12.07 -4.33
N ARG A 97 -27.44 12.10 -3.72
CA ARG A 97 -27.62 11.79 -2.29
C ARG A 97 -27.57 10.29 -2.02
N ARG A 98 -28.06 9.44 -2.93
CA ARG A 98 -27.93 7.98 -2.83
C ARG A 98 -26.47 7.54 -2.96
N GLN A 99 -25.72 8.09 -3.93
CA GLN A 99 -24.29 7.80 -4.07
C GLN A 99 -23.46 8.27 -2.87
N ALA A 100 -23.86 9.34 -2.18
CA ALA A 100 -23.18 9.80 -0.97
C ALA A 100 -23.41 8.88 0.24
N ILE A 101 -24.55 8.19 0.31
CA ILE A 101 -24.88 7.25 1.40
C ILE A 101 -24.21 5.89 1.15
N GLU A 102 -24.07 5.48 -0.11
CA GLU A 102 -23.37 4.24 -0.50
C GLU A 102 -21.85 4.36 -0.30
N ARG A 103 -21.28 5.57 -0.43
CA ARG A 103 -19.90 5.89 0.00
C ARG A 103 -19.71 5.94 1.52
N GLY A 104 -20.79 5.94 2.31
CA GLY A 104 -20.74 6.11 3.76
C GLY A 104 -20.70 4.80 4.56
N ARG A 105 -20.73 3.64 3.88
CA ARG A 105 -20.84 2.32 4.53
C ARG A 105 -19.87 1.26 4.04
N THR A 106 -18.95 1.61 3.15
CA THR A 106 -17.74 0.82 2.97
C THR A 106 -16.86 1.05 4.19
N LEU A 107 -16.48 -0.03 4.88
CA LEU A 107 -15.27 -0.03 5.72
C LEU A 107 -14.20 0.73 4.93
N ASN A 108 -13.43 1.58 5.59
CA ASN A 108 -12.34 2.35 5.01
C ASN A 108 -11.20 1.40 4.56
N THR A 109 -11.47 0.54 3.58
CA THR A 109 -10.52 -0.27 2.81
C THR A 109 -9.77 0.62 1.81
N SER A 110 -10.23 1.86 1.64
CA SER A 110 -9.50 2.96 1.00
C SER A 110 -8.33 3.49 1.83
N SER A 111 -7.61 2.63 2.57
CA SER A 111 -6.19 2.90 2.82
C SER A 111 -5.48 2.77 1.47
N GLY A 112 -5.63 3.79 0.63
CA GLY A 112 -5.09 3.81 -0.71
C GLY A 112 -3.59 3.61 -0.61
N LEU A 113 -3.12 2.41 -0.97
CA LEU A 113 -1.69 2.14 -1.07
C LEU A 113 -1.16 3.08 -2.16
N ALA A 114 -0.38 4.07 -1.75
CA ALA A 114 0.26 4.96 -2.69
C ALA A 114 1.43 4.22 -3.32
N SER A 115 1.38 4.02 -4.65
CA SER A 115 2.55 3.52 -5.38
C SER A 115 3.64 4.59 -5.35
N ARG A 116 4.77 4.26 -4.71
CA ARG A 116 5.91 5.16 -4.53
C ARG A 116 7.20 4.39 -4.72
N MET A 117 8.21 5.07 -5.25
CA MET A 117 9.58 4.59 -5.23
C MET A 117 10.10 4.68 -3.80
N CYS A 118 10.54 3.56 -3.24
CA CYS A 118 11.12 3.48 -1.92
C CYS A 118 12.44 2.71 -1.97
N THR A 119 13.26 2.88 -0.94
CA THR A 119 14.44 2.04 -0.71
C THR A 119 14.21 1.23 0.56
N VAL A 120 14.40 -0.08 0.45
CA VAL A 120 14.38 -1.01 1.58
C VAL A 120 15.82 -1.37 1.93
N VAL A 121 16.16 -1.28 3.21
CA VAL A 121 17.45 -1.73 3.74
C VAL A 121 17.17 -2.89 4.68
N MET A 122 17.86 -4.00 4.45
CA MET A 122 17.84 -5.16 5.33
C MET A 122 19.23 -5.36 5.91
N THR A 123 19.35 -5.37 7.23
CA THR A 123 20.62 -5.57 7.93
C THR A 123 20.53 -6.75 8.88
N ASN A 124 21.65 -7.44 9.07
CA ASN A 124 21.79 -8.55 9.99
C ASN A 124 23.08 -8.38 10.78
N MET A 125 23.03 -8.54 12.10
CA MET A 125 24.26 -8.57 12.92
C MET A 125 24.89 -9.96 12.85
N ASP A 126 26.06 -10.06 12.23
CA ASP A 126 26.77 -11.34 12.19
C ASP A 126 27.33 -11.72 13.56
N GLY A 127 27.22 -13.00 13.91
CA GLY A 127 27.84 -13.55 15.12
C GLY A 127 27.31 -13.02 16.45
N LEU A 128 26.12 -12.40 16.51
CA LEU A 128 25.54 -11.88 17.76
C LEU A 128 25.52 -12.97 18.85
N HIS A 129 25.05 -14.16 18.50
CA HIS A 129 24.93 -15.32 19.41
C HIS A 129 26.28 -15.85 19.92
N ARG A 130 27.39 -15.60 19.22
CA ARG A 130 28.73 -16.10 19.62
C ARG A 130 29.31 -15.36 20.81
N HIS A 131 28.87 -14.13 21.04
CA HIS A 131 29.46 -13.22 22.03
C HIS A 131 28.69 -13.21 23.35
N LEU A 132 27.64 -14.02 23.47
CA LEU A 132 26.68 -13.91 24.56
C LEU A 132 26.84 -15.08 25.52
N LYS A 133 27.28 -14.78 26.73
CA LYS A 133 27.44 -15.77 27.81
C LYS A 133 26.21 -15.82 28.70
N SER A 134 25.37 -14.78 28.67
CA SER A 134 24.12 -14.71 29.43
C SER A 134 22.99 -14.00 28.67
N PRO A 135 21.71 -14.32 28.97
CA PRO A 135 20.55 -13.62 28.40
C PRO A 135 20.51 -12.12 28.73
N HIS A 136 21.03 -11.72 29.89
CA HIS A 136 21.06 -10.31 30.29
C HIS A 136 22.03 -9.48 29.46
N GLU A 137 23.21 -10.03 29.14
CA GLU A 137 24.16 -9.38 28.22
C GLU A 137 23.56 -9.22 26.82
N LEU A 138 22.79 -10.21 26.35
CA LEU A 138 22.09 -10.15 25.07
C LEU A 138 21.09 -9.01 25.03
N ALA A 139 20.24 -8.91 26.05
CA ALA A 139 19.26 -7.84 26.15
C ALA A 139 19.92 -6.45 26.19
N GLY A 140 21.02 -6.31 26.94
CA GLY A 140 21.78 -5.07 27.02
C GLY A 140 22.43 -4.67 25.69
N LEU A 141 23.07 -5.62 25.00
CA LEU A 141 23.67 -5.40 23.68
C LEU A 141 22.60 -5.05 22.64
N HIS A 142 21.50 -5.80 22.61
CA HIS A 142 20.40 -5.56 21.67
C HIS A 142 19.77 -4.18 21.87
N THR A 143 19.52 -3.79 23.13
CA THR A 143 19.00 -2.46 23.46
C THR A 143 19.94 -1.35 22.96
N ARG A 144 21.25 -1.52 23.12
CA ARG A 144 22.25 -0.55 22.65
C ARG A 144 22.25 -0.45 21.13
N VAL A 145 22.31 -1.58 20.44
CA VAL A 145 22.31 -1.61 18.96
C VAL A 145 21.02 -1.00 18.41
N MET A 146 19.88 -1.38 18.98
CA MET A 146 18.59 -0.83 18.56
C MET A 146 18.51 0.68 18.80
N GLY A 147 19.10 1.19 19.89
CA GLY A 147 19.22 2.62 20.14
C GLY A 147 20.05 3.34 19.07
N VAL A 148 21.20 2.78 18.67
CA VAL A 148 22.04 3.32 17.60
C VAL A 148 21.29 3.32 16.26
N ILE A 149 20.68 2.19 15.90
CA ILE A 149 19.91 2.06 14.66
C ILE A 149 18.75 3.07 14.65
N ALA A 150 17.95 3.14 15.71
CA ALA A 150 16.80 4.04 15.79
C ALA A 150 17.22 5.51 15.62
N ALA A 151 18.31 5.93 16.27
CA ALA A 151 18.83 7.30 16.14
C ALA A 151 19.30 7.61 14.71
N GLN A 152 20.04 6.69 14.08
CA GLN A 152 20.56 6.88 12.72
C GLN A 152 19.46 6.84 11.64
N VAL A 153 18.43 6.02 11.85
CA VAL A 153 17.25 5.97 10.98
C VAL A 153 16.50 7.29 10.99
N ASP A 154 16.27 7.85 12.17
CA ASP A 154 15.59 9.14 12.34
C ASP A 154 16.38 10.27 11.66
N GLU A 155 17.70 10.33 11.90
CA GLU A 155 18.61 11.29 11.24
C GLU A 155 18.56 11.19 9.71
N CYS A 156 18.43 9.96 9.18
CA CYS A 156 18.33 9.70 7.75
C CYS A 156 16.90 9.74 7.19
N LYS A 157 15.89 10.11 7.99
CA LYS A 157 14.46 10.15 7.61
C LYS A 157 13.90 8.79 7.13
N GLY A 158 14.49 7.70 7.61
CA GLY A 158 13.97 6.36 7.40
C GLY A 158 12.91 5.99 8.43
N VAL A 159 12.39 4.77 8.32
CA VAL A 159 11.52 4.14 9.31
C VAL A 159 12.01 2.72 9.55
N LEU A 160 12.05 2.32 10.83
CA LEU A 160 12.29 0.94 11.23
C LEU A 160 10.95 0.19 11.18
N ASP A 161 10.76 -0.66 10.18
CA ASP A 161 9.48 -1.35 9.96
C ASP A 161 9.35 -2.61 10.81
N ALA A 162 10.42 -3.41 10.86
CA ALA A 162 10.40 -4.68 11.55
C ALA A 162 11.80 -5.03 12.10
N PHE A 163 11.80 -5.75 13.22
CA PHE A 163 13.01 -6.37 13.77
C PHE A 163 12.69 -7.79 14.22
N HIS A 164 13.62 -8.71 13.96
CA HIS A 164 13.50 -10.12 14.30
C HIS A 164 14.85 -10.64 14.81
N GLY A 165 15.08 -10.56 16.12
CA GLY A 165 16.36 -10.92 16.71
C GLY A 165 17.47 -9.98 16.25
N ASP A 166 18.40 -10.48 15.43
CA ASP A 166 19.53 -9.76 14.86
C ASP A 166 19.26 -9.13 13.48
N ARG A 167 18.06 -9.31 12.94
CA ARG A 167 17.63 -8.76 11.65
C ARG A 167 16.80 -7.50 11.81
N PHE A 168 17.08 -6.50 10.99
CA PHE A 168 16.34 -5.24 10.92
C PHE A 168 15.94 -4.95 9.48
N THR A 169 14.67 -4.57 9.30
CA THR A 169 14.11 -4.10 8.03
C THR A 169 13.73 -2.64 8.17
N LEU A 170 14.26 -1.82 7.28
CA LEU A 170 14.08 -0.39 7.30
C LEU A 170 13.62 0.10 5.93
N THR A 171 12.77 1.12 5.90
CA THR A 171 12.31 1.73 4.66
C THR A 171 12.56 3.22 4.62
N PHE A 172 12.86 3.70 3.42
CA PHE A 172 13.04 5.12 3.11
C PHE A 172 12.02 5.50 2.04
N ASN A 173 11.29 6.59 2.25
CA ASN A 173 10.19 7.09 1.40
C ASN A 173 8.92 6.21 1.38
N SER A 174 8.74 5.31 2.35
CA SER A 174 7.51 4.55 2.54
C SER A 174 6.41 5.40 3.19
N SER A 175 6.66 5.86 4.41
CA SER A 175 5.74 6.66 5.24
C SER A 175 6.16 8.12 5.35
N THR A 176 7.47 8.39 5.48
CA THR A 176 8.06 9.73 5.52
C THR A 176 8.57 10.13 4.14
N ASN A 177 8.10 11.27 3.60
CA ASN A 177 8.53 11.73 2.27
C ASN A 177 10.04 12.05 2.26
N CYS A 178 10.79 11.31 1.43
CA CYS A 178 12.23 11.43 1.30
C CYS A 178 12.64 11.27 -0.17
N ALA A 179 12.70 12.38 -0.91
CA ALA A 179 13.09 12.39 -2.33
C ALA A 179 14.49 11.81 -2.60
N SER A 180 15.40 11.90 -1.62
CA SER A 180 16.77 11.36 -1.69
C SER A 180 16.92 10.00 -0.99
N HIS A 181 15.87 9.17 -1.01
CA HIS A 181 15.82 7.90 -0.27
C HIS A 181 16.99 6.96 -0.54
N CYS A 182 17.46 6.83 -1.78
CA CYS A 182 18.62 5.99 -2.09
C CYS A 182 19.89 6.48 -1.41
N THR A 183 20.17 7.79 -1.48
CA THR A 183 21.36 8.40 -0.88
C THR A 183 21.28 8.33 0.65
N LYS A 184 20.11 8.55 1.22
CA LYS A 184 19.88 8.47 2.68
C LYS A 184 20.01 7.06 3.21
N ALA A 185 19.51 6.06 2.48
CA ALA A 185 19.72 4.65 2.81
C ALA A 185 21.21 4.29 2.81
N ALA A 186 21.97 4.72 1.79
CA ALA A 186 23.42 4.48 1.74
C ALA A 186 24.16 5.20 2.89
N GLN A 187 23.78 6.46 3.19
CA GLN A 187 24.32 7.21 4.31
C GLN A 187 24.08 6.48 5.64
N PHE A 188 22.85 6.01 5.87
CA PHE A 188 22.48 5.23 7.05
C PHE A 188 23.38 4.00 7.22
N VAL A 189 23.58 3.22 6.16
CA VAL A 189 24.43 2.02 6.21
C VAL A 189 25.86 2.39 6.64
N LEU A 190 26.45 3.43 6.04
CA LEU A 190 27.80 3.88 6.40
C LEU A 190 27.89 4.34 7.86
N GLN A 191 26.90 5.11 8.33
CA GLN A 191 26.89 5.64 9.70
C GLN A 191 26.69 4.53 10.73
N VAL A 192 25.77 3.59 10.50
CA VAL A 192 25.54 2.45 11.40
C VAL A 192 26.77 1.53 11.46
N THR A 193 27.41 1.23 10.32
CA THR A 193 28.62 0.41 10.31
C THR A 193 29.79 1.09 11.03
N ALA A 194 29.86 2.42 11.04
CA ALA A 194 30.89 3.14 11.79
C ALA A 194 30.60 3.24 13.30
N ALA A 195 29.32 3.14 13.70
CA ALA A 195 28.89 3.33 15.08
C ALA A 195 28.78 2.01 15.90
N LEU A 196 28.65 0.87 15.22
CA LEU A 196 28.57 -0.47 15.82
C LEU A 196 29.94 -1.16 15.81
#